data_AF-A0A1J4KTX1-F1
#
_entry.id   AF-A0A1J4KTX1-F1
#
_cell.length_a   1.000
_cell.length_b   1.000
_cell.length_c   1.000
_cell.angle_alpha   90.00
_cell.angle_beta   90.00
_cell.angle_gamma   90.00
#
_symmetry.space_group_name_H-M   'P 1'
#
loop_
_entity.id
_entity.type
_entity.pdbx_description
1 polymer ?
#
loop_
_entity_poly.entity_id
_entity_poly.type
_entity_poly.pdbx_seq_one_letter_code
_entity_poly.pdbx_strand_id
1 'polypeptide(L)'
;MNPQQQKTLRIQVGAVTRLKKEVGIYEQELQEAQDKVSSATYEPGSYEMKHLNDLRDEADATLKDVVRRLEDFKKKLRAALKDVETQFPDDELVIEAKRLLA
;
A
#
# COMPACT_ATOMS: atom_id res chain seq x y z
N MET A 1 26.39 -8.25 -6.84
CA MET A 1 25.44 -8.79 -5.84
C MET A 1 25.36 -10.29 -5.99
N ASN A 2 25.23 -11.08 -4.91
CA ASN A 2 25.05 -12.53 -5.07
C ASN A 2 23.61 -12.87 -5.52
N PRO A 3 23.37 -14.05 -6.14
CA PRO A 3 22.05 -14.39 -6.69
C PRO A 3 20.92 -14.38 -5.66
N GLN A 4 21.21 -14.78 -4.41
CA GLN A 4 20.21 -14.85 -3.35
C GLN A 4 19.80 -13.45 -2.86
N GLN A 5 20.76 -12.54 -2.71
CA GLN A 5 20.54 -11.13 -2.39
C GLN A 5 19.70 -10.46 -3.48
N GLN A 6 20.08 -10.64 -4.75
CA GLN A 6 19.35 -10.06 -5.88
C GLN A 6 17.90 -10.58 -5.96
N LYS A 7 17.70 -11.89 -5.78
CA LYS A 7 16.36 -12.49 -5.72
C LYS A 7 15.53 -11.91 -4.59
N THR A 8 16.11 -11.80 -3.39
CA THR A 8 15.41 -11.30 -2.20
C THR A 8 15.01 -9.83 -2.39
N LEU A 9 15.95 -8.99 -2.82
CA LEU A 9 15.70 -7.58 -3.07
C LEU A 9 14.60 -7.38 -4.14
N ARG A 10 14.65 -8.15 -5.24
CA ARG A 10 13.64 -8.09 -6.31
C ARG A 10 12.24 -8.46 -5.82
N ILE A 11 12.12 -9.48 -4.96
CA ILE A 11 10.85 -9.86 -4.36
C ILE A 11 10.29 -8.72 -3.50
N GLN A 12 11.14 -8.11 -2.65
CA GLN A 12 10.70 -7.03 -1.76
C GLN A 12 10.33 -5.76 -2.55
N VAL A 13 11.12 -5.38 -3.55
CA VAL A 13 10.81 -4.28 -4.49
C VAL A 13 9.45 -4.51 -5.14
N GLY A 14 9.23 -5.69 -5.74
CA GLY A 14 7.97 -6.02 -6.39
C GLY A 14 6.77 -6.01 -5.43
N ALA A 15 6.94 -6.46 -4.19
CA ALA A 15 5.89 -6.42 -3.18
C ALA A 15 5.51 -4.98 -2.78
N VAL A 16 6.50 -4.13 -2.51
CA VAL A 16 6.27 -2.71 -2.16
C VAL A 16 5.62 -1.98 -3.34
N THR A 17 6.08 -2.19 -4.58
CA THR A 17 5.49 -1.58 -5.77
C THR A 17 4.02 -1.95 -5.95
N ARG A 18 3.65 -3.22 -5.75
CA ARG A 18 2.24 -3.64 -5.83
C ARG A 18 1.39 -3.03 -4.71
N LEU A 19 1.88 -3.08 -3.47
CA LEU A 19 1.15 -2.53 -2.32
C LEU A 19 0.96 -1.01 -2.44
N LYS A 20 1.94 -0.25 -2.97
CA LYS A 20 1.76 1.19 -3.24
C LYS A 20 0.63 1.45 -4.26
N LYS A 21 0.48 0.59 -5.26
CA LYS A 21 -0.63 0.69 -6.23
C LYS A 21 -1.96 0.33 -5.59
N GLU A 22 -2.00 -0.75 -4.80
CA GLU A 22 -3.19 -1.16 -4.06
C GLU A 22 -3.67 -0.05 -3.11
N VAL A 23 -2.76 0.60 -2.36
CA VAL A 23 -3.10 1.76 -1.52
C VAL A 23 -3.80 2.84 -2.35
N GLY A 24 -3.24 3.24 -3.50
CA GLY A 24 -3.87 4.27 -4.34
C GLY A 24 -5.25 3.88 -4.87
N ILE A 25 -5.49 2.60 -5.15
CA ILE A 25 -6.81 2.10 -5.57
C ILE A 25 -7.80 2.18 -4.40
N TYR A 26 -7.41 1.70 -3.21
CA TYR A 26 -8.29 1.70 -2.05
C TYR A 26 -8.53 3.09 -1.46
N GLU A 27 -7.59 4.02 -1.63
CA GLU A 27 -7.80 5.45 -1.34
C GLU A 27 -8.91 6.04 -2.23
N GLN A 28 -8.93 5.69 -3.52
CA GLN A 28 -9.98 6.11 -4.45
C GLN A 28 -11.34 5.49 -4.08
N GLU A 29 -11.37 4.18 -3.79
CA GLU A 29 -12.60 3.50 -3.38
C GLU A 29 -13.18 4.10 -2.09
N LEU A 30 -12.33 4.40 -1.11
CA LEU A 30 -12.76 5.06 0.13
C LEU A 30 -13.31 6.46 -0.15
N GLN A 31 -12.66 7.25 -1.00
CA GLN A 31 -13.13 8.58 -1.37
C GLN A 31 -14.51 8.50 -2.04
N GLU A 32 -14.70 7.58 -2.99
CA GLU A 32 -15.99 7.38 -3.65
C GLU A 32 -17.09 6.96 -2.67
N ALA A 33 -16.78 6.11 -1.69
CA ALA A 33 -17.72 5.72 -0.65
C ALA A 33 -18.07 6.90 0.28
N GLN A 34 -17.10 7.72 0.65
CA GLN A 34 -17.31 8.95 1.42
C GLN A 34 -18.17 9.97 0.65
N ASP A 35 -17.93 10.13 -0.65
CA ASP A 35 -18.70 11.02 -1.52
C ASP A 35 -20.16 10.55 -1.62
N LYS A 36 -20.40 9.23 -1.76
CA LYS A 36 -21.75 8.65 -1.74
C LYS A 36 -22.47 8.90 -0.41
N VAL A 37 -21.79 8.72 0.72
CA VAL A 37 -22.38 9.01 2.05
C VAL A 37 -22.70 10.49 2.20
N SER A 38 -21.80 11.38 1.76
CA SER A 38 -21.96 12.83 1.93
C SER A 38 -23.03 13.45 1.03
N SER A 39 -23.26 12.88 -0.16
CA SER A 39 -24.26 13.34 -1.12
C SER A 39 -25.61 12.63 -0.99
N ALA A 40 -25.71 11.61 -0.12
CA ALA A 40 -26.94 10.88 0.12
C ALA A 40 -28.02 11.78 0.76
N THR A 41 -29.25 11.64 0.27
CA THR A 41 -30.43 12.35 0.77
C THR A 41 -31.35 11.46 1.61
N TYR A 42 -30.88 10.26 1.99
CA TYR A 42 -31.61 9.32 2.82
C TYR A 42 -31.79 9.83 4.24
N GLU A 43 -32.87 9.41 4.89
CA GLU A 43 -33.11 9.75 6.29
C GLU A 43 -31.98 9.18 7.19
N PRO A 44 -31.46 9.96 8.15
CA PRO A 44 -30.49 9.45 9.11
C PRO A 44 -31.01 8.21 9.84
N GLY A 45 -30.23 7.12 9.81
CA GLY A 45 -30.60 5.86 10.44
C GLY A 45 -31.49 4.94 9.60
N SER A 46 -31.88 5.36 8.39
CA SER A 46 -32.54 4.48 7.43
C SER A 46 -31.65 3.29 7.05
N TYR A 47 -32.25 2.25 6.49
CA TYR A 47 -31.52 1.08 6.00
C TYR A 47 -30.49 1.48 4.93
N GLU A 48 -30.89 2.33 3.99
CA GLU A 48 -30.05 2.81 2.89
C GLU A 48 -28.85 3.61 3.41
N MET A 49 -29.09 4.53 4.36
CA MET A 49 -27.99 5.31 4.95
C MET A 49 -27.03 4.43 5.75
N LYS A 50 -27.53 3.42 6.48
CA LYS A 50 -26.68 2.44 7.18
C LYS A 50 -25.85 1.65 6.19
N HIS A 51 -26.44 1.15 5.11
CA HIS A 51 -25.73 0.39 4.09
C HIS A 51 -24.60 1.20 3.44
N LEU A 52 -24.81 2.48 3.14
CA LEU A 52 -23.73 3.34 2.63
C LEU A 52 -22.60 3.56 3.64
N ASN A 53 -22.93 3.68 4.93
CA ASN A 53 -21.91 3.76 5.97
C ASN A 53 -21.13 2.45 6.11
N ASP A 54 -21.80 1.30 6.03
CA ASP A 54 -21.14 -0.02 6.08
C ASP A 54 -20.13 -0.16 4.93
N LEU A 55 -20.52 0.22 3.70
CA LEU A 55 -19.60 0.21 2.54
C LEU A 55 -18.39 1.12 2.74
N ARG A 56 -18.58 2.32 3.29
CA ARG A 56 -17.47 3.23 3.62
C ARG A 56 -16.56 2.61 4.66
N ASP A 57 -17.12 2.00 5.70
CA ASP A 57 -16.35 1.42 6.81
C ASP A 57 -15.57 0.17 6.35
N GLU A 58 -16.13 -0.63 5.44
CA GLU A 58 -15.42 -1.74 4.78
C GLU A 58 -14.25 -1.26 3.91
N ALA A 59 -14.45 -0.18 3.14
CA ALA A 59 -13.40 0.43 2.32
C ALA A 59 -12.27 0.99 3.20
N ASP A 60 -12.60 1.67 4.30
CA ASP A 60 -11.63 2.20 5.26
C ASP A 60 -10.84 1.09 5.96
N ALA A 61 -11.52 0.01 6.36
CA ALA A 61 -10.87 -1.15 6.97
C ALA A 61 -9.88 -1.83 6.01
N THR A 62 -10.28 -1.99 4.75
CA THR A 62 -9.42 -2.54 3.68
C THR A 62 -8.18 -1.66 3.46
N LEU A 63 -8.37 -0.35 3.32
CA LEU A 63 -7.26 0.58 3.13
C LEU A 63 -6.26 0.50 4.29
N LYS A 64 -6.76 0.48 5.54
CA LYS A 64 -5.91 0.35 6.73
C LYS A 64 -5.08 -0.93 6.74
N ASP A 65 -5.64 -2.08 6.34
CA ASP A 65 -4.87 -3.33 6.26
C ASP A 65 -3.77 -3.25 5.19
N VAL A 66 -4.10 -2.73 4.00
CA VAL A 66 -3.13 -2.62 2.91
C VAL A 66 -2.00 -1.65 3.25
N VAL A 67 -2.30 -0.51 3.90
CA VAL A 67 -1.29 0.43 4.40
C VAL A 67 -0.39 -0.23 5.45
N ARG A 68 -0.96 -1.00 6.39
CA ARG A 68 -0.17 -1.75 7.38
C ARG A 68 0.77 -2.75 6.69
N ARG A 69 0.27 -3.51 5.72
CA ARG A 69 1.05 -4.47 4.94
C ARG A 69 2.16 -3.79 4.14
N LEU A 70 1.88 -2.62 3.53
CA LEU A 70 2.88 -1.82 2.84
C LEU A 70 4.04 -1.46 3.78
N GLU A 71 3.74 -0.97 4.98
CA GLU A 71 4.78 -0.61 5.95
C GLU A 71 5.59 -1.82 6.42
N ASP A 72 4.97 -2.98 6.60
CA ASP A 72 5.68 -4.21 6.93
C ASP A 72 6.62 -4.66 5.81
N PHE A 73 6.22 -4.52 4.55
CA PHE A 73 7.09 -4.82 3.41
C PHE A 73 8.18 -3.76 3.19
N LYS A 74 7.93 -2.49 3.51
CA LYS A 74 8.98 -1.45 3.53
C LYS A 74 10.05 -1.76 4.57
N LYS A 75 9.69 -2.28 5.75
CA LYS A 75 10.67 -2.77 6.76
C LYS A 75 11.51 -3.93 6.20
N LYS A 76 10.88 -4.90 5.52
CA LYS A 76 11.59 -6.01 4.88
C LYS A 76 12.51 -5.55 3.74
N LEU A 77 12.08 -4.57 2.96
CA LEU A 77 12.89 -3.97 1.89
C LEU A 77 14.12 -3.24 2.46
N ARG A 78 13.96 -2.45 3.53
CA ARG A 78 15.08 -1.83 4.27
C ARG A 78 16.08 -2.88 4.76
N ALA A 79 15.59 -3.97 5.34
CA ALA A 79 16.46 -5.05 5.79
C ALA A 79 17.24 -5.71 4.65
N ALA A 80 16.58 -5.93 3.49
CA ALA A 80 17.24 -6.48 2.30
C ALA A 80 18.28 -5.53 1.68
N LEU A 81 18.13 -4.22 1.87
CA LEU A 81 19.05 -3.21 1.35
C LEU A 81 20.32 -3.03 2.18
N LYS A 82 20.25 -3.20 3.51
CA LYS A 82 21.29 -2.79 4.46
C LYS A 82 22.72 -3.16 4.06
N ASP A 83 22.92 -4.40 3.60
CA ASP A 83 24.27 -4.89 3.24
C ASP A 83 24.59 -4.70 1.75
N VAL A 84 23.56 -4.49 0.92
CA VAL A 84 23.66 -4.43 -0.54
C VAL A 84 23.91 -2.99 -1.01
N GLU A 85 23.34 -2.00 -0.32
CA GLU A 85 23.33 -0.61 -0.76
C GLU A 85 24.69 0.08 -0.74
N THR A 86 25.62 -0.41 0.08
CA THR A 86 27.00 0.07 0.18
C THR A 86 27.90 -0.64 -0.82
N GLN A 87 27.64 -1.91 -1.10
CA GLN A 87 28.44 -2.75 -2.00
C GLN A 87 28.10 -2.52 -3.47
N PHE A 88 26.84 -2.20 -3.77
CA PHE A 88 26.33 -2.03 -5.13
C PHE A 88 25.46 -0.75 -5.21
N PRO A 89 26.02 0.44 -4.93
CA PRO A 89 25.24 1.67 -4.82
C PRO A 89 24.55 2.09 -6.12
N ASP A 90 25.16 1.75 -7.26
CA ASP A 90 24.69 2.13 -8.61
C ASP A 90 23.88 1.02 -9.31
N ASP A 91 23.61 -0.10 -8.62
CA ASP A 91 22.76 -1.16 -9.17
C ASP A 91 21.31 -0.65 -9.31
N GLU A 92 20.70 -0.87 -10.48
CA GLU A 92 19.36 -0.37 -10.79
C GLU A 92 18.32 -0.81 -9.75
N LEU A 93 18.43 -2.04 -9.24
CA LEU A 93 17.50 -2.58 -8.26
C LEU A 93 17.69 -1.94 -6.87
N VAL A 94 18.92 -1.55 -6.53
CA VAL A 94 19.23 -0.79 -5.31
C VAL A 94 18.68 0.64 -5.42
N ILE A 95 18.86 1.29 -6.56
CA ILE A 95 18.33 2.64 -6.83
C ILE A 95 16.79 2.62 -6.76
N GLU A 96 16.14 1.64 -7.39
CA GLU A 96 14.68 1.47 -7.35
C GLU A 96 14.19 1.25 -5.92
N ALA A 97 14.84 0.35 -5.18
CA ALA A 97 14.50 0.07 -3.78
C ALA A 97 14.60 1.33 -2.89
N LYS A 98 15.66 2.13 -3.06
CA LYS A 98 15.83 3.42 -2.36
C LYS A 98 14.70 4.40 -2.72
N ARG A 99 14.36 4.52 -4.00
CA ARG A 99 13.25 5.36 -4.47
C ARG A 99 11.90 4.93 -3.90
N LEU A 100 11.66 3.64 -3.73
CA LEU A 100 10.41 3.13 -3.17
C LEU A 100 10.27 3.40 -1.66
N LEU A 101 11.40 3.54 -0.96
CA LEU A 101 11.46 3.77 0.48
C LEU A 101 11.49 5.26 0.89
N ALA A 102 11.86 6.15 -0.04
CA ALA A 102 11.67 7.59 0.08
C ALA A 102 10.18 7.94 0.12
#